data_AF-A0A553LAL8-F1
#
_entry.id   AF-A0A553LAL8-F1
#
_cell.length_a   1.000
_cell.length_b   1.000
_cell.length_c   1.000
_cell.angle_alpha   90.00
_cell.angle_beta   90.00
_cell.angle_gamma   90.00
#
_symmetry.space_group_name_H-M   'P 1'
#
loop_
_entity.id
_entity.type
_entity.pdbx_description
1 polymer ?
#
loop_
_entity_poly.entity_id
_entity_poly.type
_entity_poly.pdbx_seq_one_letter_code
_entity_poly.pdbx_strand_id
1 'polypeptide(L)'
;MLALAIGAFQLFADVWELLKLEGITGHYIDIITDVLTLYVLVELSRSLIEYFDSHKLRLTFIVDAAIVFIIREFLILLFKHEMKPDMMYALSAVLLVLGALRIASIIVYQREKQMVG
;
A
#
# COMPACT_ATOMS: atom_id res chain seq x y z
N MET A 1 -29.99 -43.30 -20.84
CA MET A 1 -29.24 -43.04 -19.59
C MET A 1 -27.76 -42.74 -19.86
N LEU A 2 -27.08 -43.50 -20.74
CA LEU A 2 -25.67 -43.25 -21.08
C LEU A 2 -25.38 -41.84 -21.64
N ALA A 3 -26.25 -41.31 -22.51
CA ALA A 3 -26.09 -39.95 -23.05
C ALA A 3 -26.16 -38.86 -21.98
N LEU A 4 -27.02 -39.04 -20.96
CA LEU A 4 -27.11 -38.11 -19.82
C LEU A 4 -25.87 -38.18 -18.93
N ALA A 5 -25.32 -39.38 -18.73
CA ALA A 5 -24.09 -39.56 -17.95
C ALA A 5 -22.88 -38.91 -18.64
N ILE A 6 -22.78 -39.04 -19.96
CA ILE A 6 -21.71 -38.42 -20.75
C ILE A 6 -21.84 -36.89 -20.71
N GLY A 7 -23.06 -36.35 -20.92
CA GLY A 7 -23.30 -34.91 -20.85
C GLY A 7 -23.03 -34.32 -19.46
N ALA A 8 -23.38 -35.03 -18.39
CA ALA A 8 -23.10 -34.62 -17.02
C ALA A 8 -21.58 -34.63 -16.72
N PHE A 9 -20.86 -35.64 -17.21
CA PHE A 9 -19.41 -35.72 -17.06
C PHE A 9 -18.69 -34.59 -17.81
N GLN A 10 -19.15 -34.29 -19.03
CA GLN A 10 -18.60 -33.20 -19.83
C GLN A 10 -18.83 -31.84 -19.16
N LEU A 11 -20.03 -31.58 -18.63
CA LEU A 11 -20.31 -30.39 -17.83
C LEU A 11 -19.38 -30.28 -16.61
N PHE A 12 -19.14 -31.39 -15.91
CA PHE A 12 -18.22 -31.42 -14.78
C PHE A 12 -16.78 -31.12 -15.19
N ALA A 13 -16.33 -31.66 -16.33
CA ALA A 13 -15.00 -31.40 -16.87
C ALA A 13 -14.84 -29.94 -17.30
N ASP A 14 -15.83 -29.38 -18.00
CA ASP A 14 -15.84 -28.00 -18.47
C ASP A 14 -15.83 -27.02 -17.27
N VAL A 15 -16.65 -27.27 -16.24
CA VAL A 15 -16.65 -26.46 -15.01
C VAL A 15 -15.32 -26.57 -14.27
N TRP A 16 -14.70 -27.75 -14.25
CA TRP A 16 -13.39 -27.96 -13.63
C TRP A 16 -12.26 -27.24 -14.38
N GLU A 17 -12.34 -27.19 -15.71
CA GLU A 17 -11.40 -26.44 -16.55
C GLU A 17 -11.58 -24.94 -16.35
N LEU A 18 -12.82 -24.44 -16.30
CA LEU A 18 -13.14 -23.05 -15.98
C LEU A 18 -12.71 -22.63 -14.56
N LEU A 19 -12.73 -23.54 -13.59
CA LEU A 19 -12.21 -23.31 -12.23
C LEU A 19 -10.68 -23.32 -12.16
N LYS A 20 -10.01 -24.06 -13.04
CA LYS A 20 -8.54 -24.08 -13.18
C LYS A 20 -7.99 -22.88 -13.96
N LEU A 21 -8.81 -22.27 -14.81
CA LEU A 21 -8.52 -20.96 -15.36
C LEU A 21 -8.49 -19.93 -14.21
N GLU A 22 -7.26 -19.56 -13.83
CA GLU A 22 -6.84 -18.57 -12.80
C GLU A 22 -7.60 -17.21 -12.77
N GLY A 23 -8.48 -16.96 -13.73
CA GLY A 23 -9.05 -15.64 -14.01
C GLY A 23 -10.02 -15.09 -12.97
N ILE A 24 -10.64 -15.91 -12.11
CA ILE A 24 -11.67 -15.40 -11.18
C ILE A 24 -11.09 -15.09 -9.79
N THR A 25 -10.04 -15.79 -9.35
CA THR A 25 -9.44 -15.55 -8.03
C THR A 25 -8.32 -14.50 -8.08
N GLY A 26 -7.59 -14.38 -9.20
CA GLY A 26 -6.52 -13.38 -9.35
C GLY A 26 -7.02 -11.94 -9.46
N HIS A 27 -8.22 -11.73 -10.03
CA HIS A 27 -8.72 -10.38 -10.33
C HIS A 27 -9.02 -9.54 -9.08
N TYR A 28 -9.31 -10.18 -7.93
CA TYR A 28 -9.48 -9.47 -6.67
C TYR A 28 -8.20 -8.76 -6.22
N ILE A 29 -7.02 -9.34 -6.48
CA ILE A 29 -5.72 -8.74 -6.12
C ILE A 29 -5.47 -7.48 -6.95
N ASP A 30 -5.82 -7.50 -8.23
CA ASP A 30 -5.71 -6.35 -9.13
C ASP A 30 -6.64 -5.21 -8.68
N ILE A 31 -7.90 -5.53 -8.35
CA ILE A 31 -8.86 -4.55 -7.86
C ILE A 31 -8.40 -3.93 -6.53
N ILE A 32 -7.92 -4.75 -5.59
CA ILE A 32 -7.41 -4.26 -4.30
C ILE A 32 -6.18 -3.37 -4.51
N THR A 33 -5.27 -3.76 -5.40
CA THR A 33 -4.09 -2.98 -5.79
C THR A 33 -4.49 -1.63 -6.38
N ASP A 34 -5.44 -1.60 -7.30
CA ASP A 34 -5.89 -0.38 -7.96
C ASP A 34 -6.57 0.58 -6.99
N VAL A 35 -7.43 0.06 -6.10
CA VAL A 35 -8.04 0.85 -5.02
C VAL A 35 -6.98 1.38 -4.07
N LEU A 36 -5.99 0.56 -3.70
CA LEU A 36 -4.91 0.98 -2.83
C LEU A 36 -4.04 2.04 -3.50
N THR A 37 -3.85 1.97 -4.81
CA THR A 37 -3.16 2.99 -5.63
C THR A 37 -3.95 4.30 -5.68
N LEU A 38 -5.27 4.24 -5.90
CA LEU A 38 -6.14 5.43 -5.88
C LEU A 38 -6.18 6.07 -4.49
N TYR A 39 -6.21 5.26 -3.43
CA TYR A 39 -6.12 5.79 -2.08
C TYR A 39 -4.77 6.51 -1.84
N VAL A 40 -3.65 6.14 -2.52
CA VAL A 40 -2.38 6.90 -2.47
C VAL A 40 -2.62 8.32 -2.95
N LEU A 41 -3.26 8.41 -4.13
CA LEU A 41 -3.42 9.65 -4.86
C LEU A 41 -4.29 10.63 -4.06
N VAL A 42 -5.33 10.11 -3.41
CA VAL A 42 -6.20 10.90 -2.52
C VAL A 42 -5.45 11.40 -1.29
N GLU A 43 -4.65 10.54 -0.65
CA GLU A 43 -3.85 10.91 0.54
C GLU A 43 -2.81 11.99 0.19
N LEU A 44 -2.11 11.84 -0.93
CA LEU A 44 -1.14 12.83 -1.42
C LEU A 44 -1.84 14.16 -1.74
N SER A 45 -2.99 14.11 -2.41
CA SER A 45 -3.77 15.31 -2.69
C SER A 45 -4.20 16.03 -1.41
N ARG A 46 -4.65 15.28 -0.39
CA ARG A 46 -5.00 15.82 0.93
C ARG A 46 -3.79 16.45 1.61
N SER A 47 -2.65 15.75 1.65
CA SER A 47 -1.41 16.25 2.24
C SER A 47 -0.92 17.54 1.57
N LEU A 48 -1.04 17.63 0.24
CA LEU A 48 -0.72 18.84 -0.51
C LEU A 48 -1.66 20.00 -0.17
N ILE A 49 -2.97 19.75 -0.07
CA ILE A 49 -3.95 20.76 0.33
C ILE A 49 -3.64 21.28 1.74
N GLU A 50 -3.35 20.38 2.67
CA GLU A 50 -3.01 20.72 4.06
C GLU A 50 -1.71 21.53 4.15
N TYR A 51 -0.75 21.25 3.25
CA TYR A 51 0.47 22.05 3.07
C TYR A 51 0.16 23.49 2.62
N PHE A 52 -0.75 23.69 1.66
CA PHE A 52 -1.11 25.03 1.19
C PHE A 52 -1.91 25.83 2.22
N ASP A 53 -2.79 25.17 2.98
CA ASP A 53 -3.66 25.84 3.95
C ASP A 53 -2.89 26.32 5.19
N SER A 54 -1.93 25.53 5.67
CA SER A 54 -1.24 25.80 6.94
C SER A 54 -0.07 26.80 6.84
N HIS A 55 0.37 27.20 5.64
CA HIS A 55 1.46 28.17 5.34
C HIS A 55 2.78 27.98 6.13
N LYS A 56 2.94 26.87 6.85
CA LYS A 56 4.08 26.54 7.70
C LYS A 56 4.44 25.07 7.47
N LEU A 57 5.54 24.88 6.77
CA LEU A 57 6.22 23.59 6.62
C LEU A 57 6.73 23.10 7.98
N ARG A 58 5.90 22.46 8.80
CA ARG A 58 6.43 21.66 9.91
C ARG A 58 6.91 20.34 9.32
N LEU A 59 8.21 20.09 9.40
CA LEU A 59 8.86 18.87 8.95
C LEU A 59 8.12 17.61 9.43
N THR A 60 7.60 17.67 10.66
CA THR A 60 6.65 16.74 11.27
C THR A 60 5.54 16.24 10.34
N PHE A 61 4.82 17.14 9.67
CA PHE A 61 3.69 16.78 8.80
C PHE A 61 4.13 16.10 7.52
N ILE A 62 5.25 16.54 6.94
CA ILE A 62 5.81 15.94 5.72
C ILE A 62 6.30 14.52 6.02
N VAL A 63 6.99 14.34 7.15
CA VAL A 63 7.49 13.02 7.57
C VAL A 63 6.33 12.07 7.87
N ASP A 64 5.26 12.53 8.53
CA ASP A 64 4.06 11.73 8.75
C ASP A 64 3.40 11.30 7.42
N ALA A 65 3.25 12.20 6.47
CA ALA A 65 2.72 11.89 5.14
C ALA A 65 3.62 10.90 4.37
N ALA A 66 4.94 11.06 4.46
CA ALA A 66 5.90 10.15 3.84
C ALA A 66 5.85 8.74 4.44
N ILE A 67 5.68 8.62 5.76
CA ILE A 67 5.53 7.31 6.42
C ILE A 67 4.27 6.60 5.92
N VAL A 68 3.12 7.30 5.86
CA VAL A 68 1.86 6.73 5.35
C VAL A 68 2.00 6.30 3.89
N PHE A 69 2.68 7.10 3.07
CA PHE A 69 2.97 6.76 1.68
C PHE A 69 3.81 5.48 1.54
N ILE A 70 4.89 5.35 2.34
CA ILE A 70 5.77 4.18 2.28
C ILE A 70 5.08 2.91 2.80
N ILE A 71 4.30 3.00 3.89
CA ILE A 71 3.51 1.87 4.40
C ILE A 71 2.56 1.35 3.32
N ARG A 72 2.00 2.25 2.52
CA ARG A 72 1.10 1.85 1.44
C ARG A 72 1.82 1.17 0.29
N GLU A 73 2.96 1.69 -0.15
CA GLU A 73 3.78 1.03 -1.17
C GLU A 73 4.14 -0.40 -0.71
N PHE A 74 4.48 -0.54 0.57
CA PHE A 74 4.68 -1.85 1.19
C PHE A 74 3.46 -2.76 1.08
N LEU A 75 2.26 -2.25 1.38
CA LEU A 75 1.01 -3.02 1.24
C LEU A 75 0.76 -3.45 -0.21
N ILE A 76 0.88 -2.55 -1.19
CA ILE A 76 0.68 -2.86 -2.61
C ILE A 76 1.61 -4.00 -3.04
N LEU A 77 2.90 -3.88 -2.70
CA LEU A 77 3.91 -4.87 -3.04
C LEU A 77 3.68 -6.21 -2.34
N LEU A 78 3.18 -6.20 -1.11
CA LEU A 78 2.84 -7.40 -0.36
C LEU A 78 1.66 -8.12 -1.04
N PHE A 79 0.63 -7.38 -1.43
CA PHE A 79 -0.54 -7.93 -2.11
C PHE A 79 -0.20 -8.50 -3.49
N LYS A 80 0.68 -7.84 -4.24
CA LYS A 80 1.18 -8.35 -5.53
C LYS A 80 2.05 -9.61 -5.43
N HIS A 81 2.42 -10.04 -4.22
CA HIS A 81 3.37 -11.15 -4.00
C HIS A 81 4.71 -10.99 -4.75
N GLU A 82 5.06 -9.77 -5.19
CA GLU A 82 6.29 -9.47 -5.92
C GLU A 82 7.42 -8.94 -5.02
N MET A 83 7.35 -9.24 -3.72
CA MET A 83 8.34 -8.79 -2.75
C MET A 83 9.69 -9.48 -2.97
N LYS A 84 10.55 -8.84 -3.77
CA LYS A 84 11.96 -9.22 -3.90
C LYS A 84 12.70 -8.86 -2.61
N PRO A 85 13.65 -9.69 -2.15
CA PRO A 85 14.42 -9.43 -0.93
C PRO A 85 15.10 -8.05 -0.94
N ASP A 86 15.67 -7.65 -2.09
CA ASP A 86 16.35 -6.36 -2.25
C ASP A 86 15.43 -5.17 -2.01
N MET A 87 14.18 -5.28 -2.47
CA MET A 87 13.19 -4.22 -2.34
C MET A 87 12.71 -4.09 -0.89
N MET A 88 12.60 -5.21 -0.18
CA MET A 88 12.29 -5.24 1.24
C MET A 88 13.37 -4.55 2.08
N TYR A 89 14.66 -4.75 1.76
CA TYR A 89 15.76 -4.01 2.40
C TYR A 89 15.73 -2.51 2.08
N ALA A 90 15.46 -2.13 0.83
CA ALA A 90 15.35 -0.72 0.45
C ALA A 90 14.20 -0.01 1.20
N LEU A 91 13.02 -0.64 1.24
CA LEU A 91 11.85 -0.14 1.99
C LEU A 91 12.13 -0.01 3.48
N SER A 92 12.80 -1.01 4.07
CA SER A 92 13.17 -0.99 5.49
C SER A 92 14.15 0.14 5.81
N ALA A 93 15.14 0.36 4.94
CA ALA A 93 16.10 1.45 5.10
C ALA A 93 15.42 2.83 5.02
N VAL A 94 14.50 3.02 4.06
CA VAL A 94 13.72 4.26 3.93
C VAL A 94 12.85 4.48 5.16
N LEU A 95 12.14 3.45 5.63
CA LEU A 95 11.33 3.53 6.86
C LEU A 95 12.17 3.90 8.09
N LEU A 96 13.37 3.34 8.21
CA LEU A 96 14.29 3.65 9.30
C LEU A 96 14.70 5.13 9.27
N VAL A 97 15.10 5.64 8.10
CA VAL A 97 15.48 7.05 7.93
C VAL A 97 14.30 7.99 8.24
N LEU A 98 13.09 7.68 7.76
CA LEU A 98 11.90 8.47 8.05
C LEU A 98 11.55 8.44 9.55
N GLY A 99 11.65 7.27 10.19
CA GLY A 99 11.47 7.15 11.64
C GLY A 99 12.48 7.96 12.44
N ALA A 100 13.76 7.93 12.05
CA ALA A 100 14.81 8.72 12.66
C ALA A 100 14.56 10.23 12.50
N LEU A 101 14.18 10.68 11.29
CA LEU A 101 13.79 12.07 11.03
C LEU A 101 12.58 12.49 11.87
N ARG A 102 11.60 11.61 12.04
CA ARG A 102 10.41 11.88 12.85
C ARG A 102 10.79 12.14 14.31
N ILE A 103 11.61 11.27 14.88
CA ILE A 103 12.09 11.37 16.26
C ILE A 103 12.93 12.64 16.43
N ALA A 104 13.88 12.89 15.52
CA ALA A 104 14.71 14.09 15.54
C ALA A 104 13.88 15.37 15.48
N SER A 105 12.89 15.43 14.59
CA SER A 105 11.98 16.58 14.45
C SER A 105 11.18 16.83 15.74
N ILE A 106 10.74 15.79 16.45
CA ILE A 106 10.03 15.94 17.73
C ILE A 106 10.97 16.49 18.80
N ILE A 107 12.18 15.93 18.91
CA ILE A 107 13.15 16.34 19.92
C ILE A 107 13.56 17.80 19.72
N VAL A 108 13.90 18.19 18.50
CA VAL A 108 14.30 19.58 18.18
C VAL A 108 13.17 20.55 18.51
N TYR A 109 11.94 20.23 18.13
CA TYR A 109 10.77 21.06 18.44
C TYR A 109 10.52 21.19 19.95
N GLN A 110 10.71 20.11 20.73
CA GLN A 110 10.62 20.17 22.19
C GLN A 110 11.72 21.05 22.80
N ARG A 111 12.95 21.01 22.28
CA ARG A 111 14.05 21.85 22.78
C ARG A 111 13.83 23.32 22.50
N GLU A 112 13.35 23.70 21.32
CA GLU A 112 12.99 25.09 21.03
C GLU A 112 11.93 25.62 22.00
N LYS A 113 10.93 24.80 22.34
CA LYS A 113 9.88 25.18 23.30
C LYS A 113 10.39 25.36 24.73
N GLN A 114 11.41 24.61 25.14
CA GLN A 114 12.03 24.72 26.48
C GLN A 114 12.99 25.90 26.64
N MET A 115 13.53 26.45 25.54
CA MET A 115 14.46 27.58 25.60
C MET A 115 13.76 28.95 25.58
N VAL A 116 12.46 28.98 25.25
CA VAL A 116 11.66 30.22 25.14
C VAL A 116 10.67 30.38 26.31
N GLY A 117 10.54 29.38 27.20
CA GLY A 117 9.73 29.43 28.42
C GLY A 117 10.60 29.56 29.67
#